data_AF-A0A350QE19-F1
#
_entry.id   AF-A0A350QE19-F1
#
_cell.length_a   1.000
_cell.length_b   1.000
_cell.length_c   1.000
_cell.angle_alpha   90.00
_cell.angle_beta   90.00
_cell.angle_gamma   90.00
#
_symmetry.space_group_name_H-M   'P 1'
#
loop_
_entity.id
_entity.type
_entity.pdbx_description
1 polymer ?
#
loop_
_entity_poly.entity_id
_entity_poly.type
_entity_poly.pdbx_seq_one_letter_code
_entity_poly.pdbx_strand_id
1 'polypeptide(L)'
;MEQAAMTRAAAKVGQDADYSENLETEQIVWSEAAVAMALTQSDTGLRCHYLASDATVSTETDELAIGNLFDGASANTDGPLSWLYLADNGSSATTACWQPHYPRLAPVIDAATQLSFPAYFTGELGAAGGVYRLLHLYLGYLNAGHRGFTLQCEISQRLYRAVAVFSWQQASNISDS
;
A
#
# COMPACT_ATOMS: atom_id res chain seq x y z
N MET A 1 4.40 77.73 -20.49
CA MET A 1 3.00 77.32 -20.63
C MET A 1 3.06 75.89 -21.15
N GLU A 2 3.09 74.92 -20.23
CA GLU A 2 3.12 73.49 -20.58
C GLU A 2 2.37 72.77 -19.45
N GLN A 3 1.25 72.15 -19.82
CA GLN A 3 0.25 71.59 -18.92
C GLN A 3 0.64 70.20 -18.43
N ALA A 4 0.34 69.95 -17.16
CA ALA A 4 0.45 68.66 -16.49
C ALA A 4 -0.46 67.60 -17.13
N ALA A 5 0.11 66.43 -17.44
CA ALA A 5 -0.64 65.23 -17.80
C ALA A 5 -0.96 64.42 -16.54
N MET A 6 -2.24 64.40 -16.18
CA MET A 6 -2.82 63.65 -15.07
C MET A 6 -3.44 62.37 -15.66
N THR A 7 -2.72 61.24 -15.60
CA THR A 7 -3.25 59.95 -16.09
C THR A 7 -4.07 59.28 -15.00
N ARG A 8 -5.39 59.28 -15.20
CA ARG A 8 -6.39 58.69 -14.31
C ARG A 8 -6.42 57.18 -14.52
N ALA A 9 -6.31 56.41 -13.44
CA ALA A 9 -6.51 54.97 -13.43
C ALA A 9 -7.95 54.64 -13.86
N ALA A 10 -8.10 53.85 -14.93
CA ALA A 10 -9.36 53.23 -15.30
C ALA A 10 -9.31 51.77 -14.83
N ALA A 11 -10.06 51.48 -13.76
CA ALA A 11 -10.33 50.12 -13.33
C ALA A 11 -11.18 49.43 -14.41
N LYS A 12 -10.64 48.38 -15.04
CA LYS A 12 -11.43 47.45 -15.85
C LYS A 12 -12.13 46.48 -14.91
N VAL A 13 -13.41 46.74 -14.69
CA VAL A 13 -14.37 45.78 -14.12
C VAL A 13 -14.79 44.83 -15.25
N GLY A 14 -14.76 43.53 -14.99
CA GLY A 14 -15.35 42.50 -15.85
C GLY A 14 -14.32 41.68 -16.64
N GLN A 15 -13.67 40.74 -15.96
CA GLN A 15 -13.31 39.46 -16.57
C GLN A 15 -13.88 38.41 -15.64
N ASP A 16 -15.01 37.83 -16.05
CA ASP A 16 -15.48 36.56 -15.49
C ASP A 16 -14.29 35.60 -15.59
N ALA A 17 -13.80 35.18 -14.43
CA ALA A 17 -12.75 34.20 -14.36
C ALA A 17 -13.31 32.92 -14.95
N ASP A 18 -12.88 32.62 -16.17
CA ASP A 18 -13.12 31.34 -16.79
C ASP A 18 -12.30 30.29 -16.04
N TYR A 19 -12.90 29.74 -14.99
CA TYR A 19 -12.37 28.61 -14.23
C TYR A 19 -12.61 27.27 -14.96
N SER A 20 -12.99 27.26 -16.24
CA SER A 20 -13.31 26.03 -16.96
C SER A 20 -12.10 25.33 -17.61
N GLU A 21 -10.92 25.95 -17.63
CA GLU A 21 -9.69 25.30 -18.08
C GLU A 21 -8.83 24.87 -16.88
N ASN A 22 -8.95 23.59 -16.50
CA ASN A 22 -8.02 22.75 -15.70
C ASN A 22 -8.76 21.67 -14.88
N LEU A 23 -10.02 21.38 -15.20
CA LEU A 23 -10.55 20.04 -14.92
C LEU A 23 -10.01 19.13 -16.02
N GLU A 24 -8.72 18.79 -15.95
CA GLU A 24 -8.25 17.52 -16.49
C GLU A 24 -9.14 16.47 -15.84
N THR A 25 -10.15 16.02 -16.56
CA THR A 25 -10.94 14.87 -16.18
C THR A 25 -9.97 13.71 -16.12
N GLU A 26 -9.40 13.46 -14.93
CA GLU A 26 -8.65 12.25 -14.64
C GLU A 26 -9.44 11.11 -15.26
N GLN A 27 -8.86 10.45 -16.27
CA GLN A 27 -9.50 9.33 -16.91
C GLN A 27 -9.76 8.30 -15.80
N ILE A 28 -11.03 8.12 -15.44
CA ILE A 28 -11.44 7.19 -14.40
C ILE A 28 -11.14 5.79 -14.94
N VAL A 29 -9.97 5.27 -14.60
CA VAL A 29 -9.62 3.87 -14.84
C VAL A 29 -10.35 3.07 -13.77
N TRP A 30 -11.46 2.46 -14.16
CA TRP A 30 -12.18 1.52 -13.33
C TRP A 30 -11.27 0.33 -13.01
N SER A 31 -11.31 -0.15 -11.77
CA SER A 31 -10.64 -1.40 -11.41
C SER A 31 -11.16 -2.51 -12.32
N GLU A 32 -10.28 -3.12 -13.13
CA GLU A 32 -10.63 -4.21 -14.05
C GLU A 32 -10.93 -5.54 -13.32
N ALA A 33 -10.91 -5.52 -11.99
CA ALA A 33 -11.04 -6.72 -11.18
C ALA A 33 -12.17 -6.62 -10.16
N ALA A 34 -12.95 -7.70 -10.08
CA ALA A 34 -13.97 -7.92 -9.07
C ALA A 34 -13.55 -9.11 -8.19
N VAL A 35 -13.69 -8.95 -6.87
CA VAL A 35 -13.47 -10.03 -5.90
C VAL A 35 -14.81 -10.41 -5.31
N ALA A 36 -15.23 -11.65 -5.53
CA ALA A 36 -16.37 -12.24 -4.84
C ALA A 36 -15.86 -13.03 -3.63
N MET A 37 -16.42 -12.77 -2.45
CA MET A 37 -16.08 -13.49 -1.22
C MET A 37 -17.33 -14.17 -0.66
N ALA A 38 -17.20 -15.45 -0.33
CA ALA A 38 -18.18 -16.17 0.48
C ALA A 38 -17.60 -16.32 1.89
N LEU A 39 -18.24 -15.70 2.88
CA LEU A 39 -17.78 -15.73 4.26
C LEU A 39 -18.52 -16.81 5.03
N THR A 40 -17.77 -17.68 5.69
CA THR A 40 -18.28 -18.70 6.61
C THR A 40 -17.60 -18.54 7.96
N GLN A 41 -18.31 -18.86 9.05
CA GLN A 41 -17.70 -18.91 10.37
C GLN A 41 -16.61 -19.99 10.39
N SER A 42 -15.45 -19.67 10.97
CA SER A 42 -14.33 -20.59 11.14
C SER A 42 -13.68 -20.31 12.49
N ASP A 43 -13.28 -21.39 13.17
CA ASP A 43 -12.50 -21.32 14.40
C ASP A 43 -11.00 -21.14 14.12
N THR A 44 -10.61 -20.92 12.87
CA THR A 44 -9.23 -20.61 12.49
C THR A 44 -9.21 -19.57 11.37
N GLY A 45 -8.17 -18.76 11.32
CA GLY A 45 -8.04 -17.77 10.26
C GLY A 45 -6.84 -16.85 10.44
N LEU A 46 -6.80 -15.83 9.58
CA LEU A 46 -5.80 -14.78 9.68
C LEU A 46 -6.11 -13.85 10.85
N ARG A 47 -5.06 -13.53 11.61
CA ARG A 47 -5.03 -12.42 12.55
C ARG A 47 -4.19 -11.31 11.95
N CYS A 48 -4.74 -10.12 11.85
CA CYS A 48 -3.99 -8.92 11.50
C CYS A 48 -3.42 -8.30 12.78
N HIS A 49 -2.10 -8.17 12.88
CA HIS A 49 -1.41 -7.57 14.04
C HIS A 49 -1.07 -6.11 13.80
N TYR A 50 -0.78 -5.77 12.55
CA TYR A 50 -0.45 -4.43 12.13
C TYR A 50 -1.07 -4.18 10.76
N LEU A 51 -1.66 -3.02 10.56
CA LEU A 51 -2.12 -2.51 9.28
C LEU A 51 -1.92 -1.01 9.26
N ALA A 52 -1.16 -0.53 8.29
CA ALA A 52 -1.01 0.88 8.03
C ALA A 52 -0.99 1.13 6.52
N SER A 53 -1.53 2.26 6.13
CA SER A 53 -1.48 2.72 4.74
C SER A 53 -1.10 4.18 4.68
N ASP A 54 -0.37 4.53 3.64
CA ASP A 54 -0.06 5.88 3.25
C ASP A 54 -0.72 6.16 1.89
N ALA A 55 -1.50 7.24 1.84
CA ALA A 55 -2.21 7.68 0.64
C ALA A 55 -1.75 9.10 0.31
N THR A 56 -0.48 9.23 -0.06
CA THR A 56 0.08 10.52 -0.45
C THR A 56 -0.14 10.75 -1.94
N VAL A 57 -0.84 11.83 -2.32
CA VAL A 57 -1.09 12.19 -3.73
C VAL A 57 0.03 13.08 -4.30
N SER A 58 1.00 13.49 -3.49
CA SER A 58 2.08 14.40 -3.87
C SER A 58 3.40 13.67 -4.16
N THR A 59 4.02 14.00 -5.29
CA THR A 59 5.29 13.44 -5.81
C THR A 59 6.55 13.87 -5.05
N GLU A 60 6.43 14.72 -4.01
CA GLU A 60 7.58 15.38 -3.36
C GLU A 60 8.08 14.69 -2.08
N THR A 61 7.37 13.69 -1.55
CA THR A 61 7.64 13.06 -0.23
C THR A 61 7.69 11.52 -0.27
N ASP A 62 8.14 10.95 -1.39
CA ASP A 62 8.01 9.50 -1.66
C ASP A 62 8.99 8.59 -0.89
N GLU A 63 10.18 9.06 -0.53
CA GLU A 63 11.21 8.20 0.09
C GLU A 63 10.96 7.89 1.58
N LEU A 64 10.12 8.65 2.29
CA LEU A 64 9.91 8.40 3.73
C LEU A 64 8.72 7.50 4.03
N ALA A 65 7.73 7.42 3.13
CA ALA A 65 6.45 6.76 3.39
C ALA A 65 6.59 5.25 3.62
N ILE A 66 7.24 4.52 2.68
CA ILE A 66 7.47 3.07 2.86
C ILE A 66 8.37 2.80 4.06
N GLY A 67 9.38 3.64 4.28
CA GLY A 67 10.27 3.48 5.42
C GLY A 67 9.53 3.51 6.75
N ASN A 68 8.63 4.47 6.93
CA ASN A 68 7.80 4.58 8.13
C ASN A 68 6.83 3.40 8.28
N LEU A 69 6.29 2.89 7.17
CA LEU A 69 5.44 1.70 7.20
C LEU A 69 6.21 0.45 7.65
N PHE A 70 7.47 0.29 7.23
CA PHE A 70 8.35 -0.80 7.66
C PHE A 70 8.82 -0.65 9.10
N ASP A 71 9.10 0.56 9.58
CA ASP A 71 9.40 0.80 10.99
C ASP A 71 8.20 0.43 11.87
N GLY A 72 6.99 0.85 11.47
CA GLY A 72 5.77 0.51 12.19
C GLY A 72 5.50 -0.99 12.20
N ALA A 73 5.72 -1.70 11.08
CA ALA A 73 5.61 -3.15 11.04
C ALA A 73 6.63 -3.82 11.98
N SER A 74 7.88 -3.37 11.97
CA SER A 74 8.94 -3.91 12.84
C SER A 74 8.66 -3.68 14.32
N ALA A 75 8.13 -2.51 14.68
CA ALA A 75 7.80 -2.17 16.06
C ALA A 75 6.57 -2.92 16.60
N ASN A 76 5.69 -3.43 15.73
CA ASN A 76 4.44 -4.10 16.11
C ASN A 76 4.43 -5.61 15.78
N THR A 77 5.61 -6.20 15.52
CA THR A 77 5.72 -7.65 15.31
C THR A 77 6.53 -8.28 16.44
N ASP A 78 5.90 -9.20 17.19
CA ASP A 78 6.47 -9.83 18.39
C ASP A 78 7.53 -10.92 18.10
N GLY A 79 8.04 -11.02 16.87
CA GLY A 79 8.99 -12.04 16.47
C GLY A 79 9.43 -11.94 15.01
N PRO A 80 10.26 -12.87 14.52
CA PRO A 80 10.73 -12.83 13.14
C PRO A 80 9.58 -13.08 12.15
N LEU A 81 9.59 -12.29 11.09
CA LEU A 81 8.78 -12.48 9.90
C LEU A 81 9.30 -13.73 9.17
N SER A 82 8.43 -14.70 8.97
CA SER A 82 8.75 -15.92 8.22
C SER A 82 8.63 -15.68 6.71
N TRP A 83 7.72 -14.81 6.30
CA TRP A 83 7.44 -14.52 4.90
C TRP A 83 7.23 -13.02 4.66
N LEU A 84 7.74 -12.50 3.54
CA LEU A 84 7.53 -11.13 3.09
C LEU A 84 6.96 -11.15 1.67
N TYR A 85 5.71 -10.70 1.54
CA TYR A 85 5.06 -10.42 0.26
C TYR A 85 5.34 -8.98 -0.10
N LEU A 86 6.40 -8.75 -0.86
CA LEU A 86 6.77 -7.40 -1.29
C LEU A 86 6.14 -7.11 -2.66
N ALA A 87 5.84 -5.83 -2.91
CA ALA A 87 5.36 -5.38 -4.20
C ALA A 87 6.53 -5.42 -5.20
N ASP A 88 6.71 -6.58 -5.85
CA ASP A 88 7.65 -6.75 -6.95
C ASP A 88 7.01 -7.56 -8.07
N ASN A 89 7.16 -7.04 -9.27
CA ASN A 89 6.58 -7.54 -10.52
C ASN A 89 7.60 -7.58 -11.66
N GLY A 90 8.89 -7.48 -11.34
CA GLY A 90 9.97 -7.37 -12.33
C GLY A 90 10.20 -5.95 -12.86
N SER A 91 9.38 -4.97 -12.49
CA SER A 91 9.64 -3.57 -12.80
C SER A 91 10.64 -2.98 -11.81
N SER A 92 11.77 -2.50 -12.32
CA SER A 92 12.78 -1.80 -11.52
C SER A 92 12.22 -0.58 -10.79
N ALA A 93 11.19 0.08 -11.35
CA ALA A 93 10.54 1.21 -10.68
C ALA A 93 9.78 0.77 -9.42
N THR A 94 9.05 -0.35 -9.48
CA THR A 94 8.35 -0.90 -8.32
C THR A 94 9.33 -1.35 -7.24
N THR A 95 10.39 -2.06 -7.63
CA THR A 95 11.44 -2.52 -6.70
C THR A 95 12.12 -1.34 -6.01
N ALA A 96 12.43 -0.27 -6.75
CA ALA A 96 13.06 0.94 -6.20
C ALA A 96 12.22 1.63 -5.11
N CYS A 97 10.91 1.44 -5.10
CA CYS A 97 10.03 2.02 -4.08
C CYS A 97 10.21 1.39 -2.68
N TRP A 98 10.64 0.13 -2.57
CA TRP A 98 10.75 -0.56 -1.28
C TRP A 98 12.16 -1.03 -0.94
N GLN A 99 12.97 -1.37 -1.93
CA GLN A 99 14.29 -1.97 -1.72
C GLN A 99 15.22 -1.11 -0.84
N PRO A 100 15.30 0.22 -1.01
CA PRO A 100 16.13 1.08 -0.15
C PRO A 100 15.70 1.07 1.31
N HIS A 101 14.44 0.75 1.58
CA HIS A 101 13.85 0.74 2.92
C HIS A 101 13.84 -0.64 3.56
N TYR A 102 14.08 -1.71 2.79
CA TYR A 102 14.15 -3.08 3.29
C TYR A 102 15.01 -3.24 4.57
N PRO A 103 16.16 -2.57 4.73
CA PRO A 103 16.94 -2.64 5.98
C PRO A 103 16.19 -2.20 7.23
N ARG A 104 15.10 -1.43 7.13
CA ARG A 104 14.26 -1.06 8.28
C ARG A 104 13.54 -2.26 8.90
N LEU A 105 13.35 -3.34 8.14
CA LEU A 105 12.83 -4.61 8.65
C LEU A 105 13.87 -5.46 9.38
N ALA A 106 15.14 -5.05 9.43
CA ALA A 106 16.23 -5.78 10.09
C ALA A 106 15.91 -6.30 11.50
N PRO A 107 15.16 -5.58 12.37
CA PRO A 107 14.82 -6.07 13.71
C PRO A 107 13.93 -7.33 13.72
N VAL A 108 13.21 -7.60 12.62
CA VAL A 108 12.19 -8.65 12.52
C VAL A 108 12.42 -9.60 11.34
N ILE A 109 13.61 -9.61 10.73
CA ILE A 109 13.98 -10.57 9.68
C ILE A 109 15.24 -11.34 10.09
N ASP A 110 15.35 -12.58 9.63
CA ASP A 110 16.50 -13.43 9.86
C ASP A 110 16.84 -14.26 8.61
N ALA A 111 17.78 -15.20 8.75
CA ALA A 111 18.20 -16.07 7.65
C ALA A 111 17.11 -17.07 7.20
N ALA A 112 16.05 -17.26 7.99
CA ALA A 112 14.92 -18.11 7.66
C ALA A 112 13.74 -17.33 7.03
N THR A 113 13.76 -15.99 7.08
CA THR A 113 12.79 -15.14 6.39
C THR A 113 12.84 -15.37 4.87
N GLN A 114 11.68 -15.62 4.27
CA GLN A 114 11.54 -15.86 2.83
C GLN A 114 10.83 -14.69 2.14
N LEU A 115 11.28 -14.34 0.94
CA LEU A 115 10.60 -13.39 0.06
C LEU A 115 9.64 -14.13 -0.86
N SER A 116 8.44 -13.59 -1.05
CA SER A 116 7.43 -14.12 -1.96
C SER A 116 7.03 -13.05 -2.97
N PHE A 117 7.14 -13.38 -4.26
CA PHE A 117 6.81 -12.48 -5.37
C PHE A 117 5.81 -13.13 -6.34
N PRO A 118 4.53 -13.28 -5.97
CA PRO A 118 3.57 -14.02 -6.78
C PRO A 118 3.33 -13.43 -8.19
N ALA A 119 3.58 -12.14 -8.38
CA ALA A 119 3.42 -11.47 -9.68
C ALA A 119 4.33 -12.06 -10.78
N TYR A 120 5.45 -12.69 -10.43
CA TYR A 120 6.28 -13.42 -11.40
C TYR A 120 5.60 -14.65 -11.99
N PHE A 121 4.57 -15.18 -11.34
CA PHE A 121 3.79 -16.32 -11.80
C PHE A 121 2.45 -15.90 -12.40
N THR A 122 1.80 -14.89 -11.81
CA THR A 122 0.47 -14.45 -12.24
C THR A 122 0.48 -13.33 -13.27
N GLY A 123 1.61 -12.66 -13.44
CA GLY A 123 1.65 -11.33 -14.04
C GLY A 123 1.03 -10.28 -13.14
N GLU A 124 0.88 -9.07 -13.69
CA GLU A 124 0.29 -7.92 -13.00
C GLU A 124 -1.23 -7.98 -12.98
N LEU A 125 -1.79 -8.07 -11.78
CA LEU A 125 -3.24 -8.11 -11.53
C LEU A 125 -3.83 -6.73 -11.20
N GLY A 126 -3.04 -5.66 -11.34
CA GLY A 126 -3.43 -4.29 -11.03
C GLY A 126 -4.04 -4.16 -9.63
N ALA A 127 -5.21 -3.53 -9.54
CA ALA A 127 -5.91 -3.30 -8.28
C ALA A 127 -6.30 -4.58 -7.50
N ALA A 128 -6.39 -5.74 -8.16
CA ALA A 128 -6.62 -7.02 -7.48
C ALA A 128 -5.35 -7.70 -6.96
N GLY A 129 -4.16 -7.19 -7.28
CA GLY A 129 -2.90 -7.81 -6.89
C GLY A 129 -2.76 -8.00 -5.38
N GLY A 130 -3.21 -7.02 -4.59
CA GLY A 130 -3.16 -7.11 -3.13
C GLY A 130 -4.16 -8.13 -2.56
N VAL A 131 -5.35 -8.24 -3.15
CA VAL A 131 -6.34 -9.23 -2.70
C VAL A 131 -5.91 -10.65 -3.10
N TYR A 132 -5.32 -10.81 -4.29
CA TYR A 132 -4.73 -12.09 -4.69
C TYR A 132 -3.62 -12.51 -3.72
N ARG A 133 -2.72 -11.60 -3.35
CA ARG A 133 -1.66 -11.88 -2.36
C ARG A 133 -2.21 -12.22 -0.99
N LEU A 134 -3.26 -11.57 -0.55
CA LEU A 134 -3.97 -11.92 0.69
C LEU A 134 -4.55 -13.34 0.62
N LEU A 135 -5.19 -13.71 -0.49
CA LEU A 135 -5.72 -15.06 -0.70
C LEU A 135 -4.59 -16.12 -0.76
N HIS A 136 -3.50 -15.81 -1.46
CA HIS A 136 -2.33 -16.69 -1.54
C HIS A 136 -1.70 -16.92 -0.16
N LEU A 137 -1.57 -15.85 0.63
CA LEU A 137 -1.13 -15.89 2.02
C LEU A 137 -2.07 -16.74 2.88
N TYR A 138 -3.38 -16.53 2.79
CA TYR A 138 -4.40 -17.31 3.50
C TYR A 138 -4.30 -18.80 3.19
N LEU A 139 -4.26 -19.17 1.89
CA LEU A 139 -4.14 -20.55 1.45
C LEU A 139 -2.81 -21.18 1.90
N GLY A 140 -1.74 -20.39 1.95
CA GLY A 140 -0.47 -20.87 2.48
C GLY A 140 -0.53 -21.22 3.97
N TYR A 141 -1.21 -20.42 4.79
CA TYR A 141 -1.44 -20.80 6.20
C TYR A 141 -2.38 -22.00 6.33
N LEU A 142 -3.49 -22.02 5.58
CA LEU A 142 -4.48 -23.09 5.62
C LEU A 142 -3.85 -24.46 5.28
N ASN A 143 -2.94 -24.50 4.32
CA ASN A 143 -2.25 -25.72 3.88
C ASN A 143 -0.94 -25.99 4.66
N ALA A 144 -0.71 -25.30 5.79
CA ALA A 144 0.50 -25.39 6.60
C ALA A 144 1.83 -25.06 5.87
N GLY A 145 1.75 -24.40 4.71
CA GLY A 145 2.89 -23.89 3.96
C GLY A 145 3.49 -22.61 4.54
N HIS A 146 2.70 -21.83 5.30
CA HIS A 146 3.15 -20.67 6.07
C HIS A 146 2.99 -20.92 7.58
N ARG A 147 3.95 -20.42 8.34
CA ARG A 147 3.95 -20.36 9.82
C ARG A 147 4.52 -19.02 10.25
N GLY A 148 4.35 -18.68 11.54
CA GLY A 148 4.87 -17.43 12.09
C GLY A 148 4.16 -16.19 11.54
N PHE A 149 4.85 -15.06 11.56
CA PHE A 149 4.34 -13.79 11.05
C PHE A 149 4.67 -13.61 9.57
N THR A 150 3.73 -13.06 8.82
CA THR A 150 3.91 -12.74 7.39
C THR A 150 3.59 -11.28 7.16
N LEU A 151 4.49 -10.57 6.49
CA LEU A 151 4.26 -9.19 6.05
C LEU A 151 3.74 -9.19 4.62
N GLN A 152 2.77 -8.33 4.34
CA GLN A 152 2.30 -7.99 3.00
C GLN A 152 2.49 -6.49 2.77
N CYS A 153 3.21 -6.13 1.71
CA CYS A 153 3.46 -4.77 1.26
C CYS A 153 2.80 -4.55 -0.11
N GLU A 154 2.04 -3.48 -0.21
CA GLU A 154 1.31 -3.05 -1.41
C GLU A 154 1.80 -1.68 -1.86
N ILE A 155 2.04 -1.53 -3.16
CA ILE A 155 2.40 -0.26 -3.78
C ILE A 155 1.60 -0.12 -5.07
N SER A 156 0.88 0.99 -5.21
CA SER A 156 0.18 1.35 -6.44
C SER A 156 0.89 2.47 -7.19
N GLN A 157 0.56 2.63 -8.47
CA GLN A 157 1.08 3.72 -9.30
C GLN A 157 0.62 5.10 -8.84
N ARG A 158 -0.53 5.21 -8.16
CA ARG A 158 -1.03 6.47 -7.56
C ARG A 158 -0.52 6.68 -6.14
N LEU A 159 0.65 6.12 -5.82
CA LEU A 159 1.36 6.29 -4.55
C LEU A 159 0.60 5.81 -3.29
N TYR A 160 -0.49 5.06 -3.45
CA TYR A 160 -1.05 4.29 -2.33
C TYR A 160 -0.09 3.19 -1.94
N ARG A 161 0.27 3.17 -0.67
CA ARG A 161 1.17 2.22 -0.05
C ARG A 161 0.47 1.61 1.15
N ALA A 162 0.60 0.32 1.35
CA ALA A 162 0.09 -0.31 2.55
C ALA A 162 1.02 -1.42 3.01
N VAL A 163 1.09 -1.59 4.33
CA VAL A 163 1.78 -2.71 4.96
C VAL A 163 0.84 -3.33 5.97
N ALA A 164 0.74 -4.65 5.93
CA ALA A 164 0.01 -5.45 6.89
C ALA A 164 0.88 -6.60 7.40
N VAL A 165 0.72 -6.95 8.68
CA VAL A 165 1.37 -8.12 9.29
C VAL A 165 0.30 -9.08 9.77
N PHE A 166 0.41 -10.32 9.33
CA PHE A 166 -0.54 -11.39 9.61
C PHE A 166 0.11 -12.54 10.37
N SER A 167 -0.69 -13.27 11.14
CA SER A 167 -0.39 -14.64 11.56
C SER A 167 -1.62 -15.52 11.38
N TRP A 168 -1.44 -16.82 11.55
CA TRP A 168 -2.57 -17.73 11.75
C TRP A 168 -2.98 -17.74 13.22
N GLN A 169 -4.29 -17.78 13.49
CA GLN A 169 -4.84 -17.99 14.82
C GLN A 169 -5.89 -19.08 14.79
N GLN A 170 -6.04 -19.75 15.93
CA GLN A 170 -7.19 -20.58 16.25
C GLN A 170 -8.00 -19.84 17.31
N ALA A 171 -9.31 -19.77 17.14
CA ALA A 171 -10.22 -19.31 18.17
C ALA A 171 -10.01 -20.20 19.39
N SER A 172 -9.53 -19.58 20.47
CA SER A 172 -9.50 -20.22 21.77
C SER A 172 -10.94 -20.41 22.25
N ASN A 173 -11.32 -21.65 22.57
CA ASN A 173 -12.57 -21.90 23.29
C ASN A 173 -12.52 -21.11 24.60
N ILE A 174 -13.49 -20.21 24.83
CA ILE A 174 -13.67 -19.47 26.08
C ILE A 174 -14.23 -20.43 27.16
N SER A 175 -13.54 -21.53 27.44
CA SER A 175 -14.04 -22.54 28.37
C SER A 175 -12.99 -23.15 29.29
N ASP A 176 -11.87 -22.46 29.51
CA ASP A 176 -10.89 -22.82 30.55
C ASP A 176 -10.67 -21.65 31.52
N SER A 177 -11.74 -21.23 32.21
CA SER A 177 -11.69 -20.38 33.41
C SER A 177 -12.71 -20.83 34.44
#